data_AF-A0A6B2CVU8-F1
#
_entry.id   AF-A0A6B2CVU8-F1
#
_cell.length_a   1.000
_cell.length_b   1.000
_cell.length_c   1.000
_cell.angle_alpha   90.00
_cell.angle_beta   90.00
_cell.angle_gamma   90.00
#
_symmetry.space_group_name_H-M   'P 1'
#
loop_
_entity.id
_entity.type
_entity.pdbx_description
1 polymer ?
#
loop_
_entity_poly.entity_id
_entity_poly.type
_entity_poly.pdbx_seq_one_letter_code
_entity_poly.pdbx_strand_id
1 'polypeptide(L)'
;MHRGVALIDWRSGLLAYVEADDAALEEFRKVVELCGGALEPRSLPCMTSLASRLKIKSVLYITDVYGIANSVAFEKKTARAPLLEKAWGYIDSLICGGGEVECGEEVALSCCRQCGLVCLLAKVLGLAKVGVEVDLRSEIKKRLTG
;
A
#
# COMPACT_ATOMS: atom_id res chain seq x y z
N MET A 1 12.35 12.79 -3.76
CA MET A 1 11.61 11.55 -4.10
C MET A 1 10.46 11.42 -3.15
N HIS A 2 9.28 11.15 -3.68
CA HIS A 2 8.02 11.09 -2.96
C HIS A 2 7.59 9.64 -2.80
N ARG A 3 6.93 9.33 -1.68
CA ARG A 3 6.58 7.96 -1.33
C ARG A 3 5.13 7.86 -0.89
N GLY A 4 4.45 6.83 -1.36
CA GLY A 4 3.03 6.62 -1.10
C GLY A 4 2.73 5.15 -0.84
N VAL A 5 1.75 4.91 0.03
CA VAL A 5 1.29 3.56 0.36
C VAL A 5 -0.23 3.52 0.46
N ALA A 6 -0.83 2.46 -0.07
CA ALA A 6 -2.27 2.24 -0.02
C ALA A 6 -2.60 0.77 0.21
N LEU A 7 -3.52 0.49 1.13
CA LEU A 7 -4.16 -0.81 1.25
C LEU A 7 -5.23 -0.92 0.16
N ILE A 8 -5.02 -1.83 -0.78
CA ILE A 8 -5.88 -1.99 -1.97
C ILE A 8 -7.02 -2.96 -1.68
N ASP A 9 -6.68 -4.05 -1.00
CA ASP A 9 -7.63 -5.08 -0.61
C ASP A 9 -7.22 -5.64 0.73
N TRP A 10 -8.01 -5.34 1.76
CA TRP A 10 -7.78 -5.83 3.12
C TRP A 10 -7.97 -7.34 3.24
N ARG A 11 -8.73 -7.99 2.33
CA ARG A 11 -9.01 -9.44 2.38
C ARG A 11 -7.83 -10.27 1.93
N SER A 12 -7.17 -9.85 0.86
CA SER A 12 -5.91 -10.44 0.41
C SER A 12 -4.69 -9.79 1.10
N GLY A 13 -4.90 -8.67 1.79
CA GLY A 13 -3.87 -7.84 2.39
C GLY A 13 -2.91 -7.26 1.36
N LEU A 14 -3.41 -6.91 0.18
CA LEU A 14 -2.63 -6.29 -0.88
C LEU A 14 -2.35 -4.83 -0.52
N LEU A 15 -1.08 -4.53 -0.21
CA LEU A 15 -0.58 -3.21 0.11
C LEU A 15 0.34 -2.75 -1.02
N ALA A 16 -0.04 -1.67 -1.70
CA ALA A 16 0.78 -1.08 -2.75
C ALA A 16 1.67 0.01 -2.16
N TYR A 17 2.97 -0.07 -2.44
CA TYR A 17 3.97 0.94 -2.12
C TYR A 17 4.56 1.50 -3.41
N VAL A 18 4.78 2.81 -3.46
CA VAL A 18 5.33 3.49 -4.64
C VAL A 18 6.38 4.51 -4.25
N GLU A 19 7.41 4.61 -5.09
CA GLU A 19 8.40 5.69 -5.07
C GLU A 19 8.35 6.43 -6.40
N ALA A 20 8.14 7.74 -6.35
CA ALA A 20 8.03 8.59 -7.52
C ALA A 20 8.90 9.84 -7.39
N ASP A 21 9.57 10.23 -8.47
CA ASP A 21 10.19 11.54 -8.57
C ASP A 21 9.17 12.60 -9.01
N ASP A 22 9.60 13.87 -9.03
CA ASP A 22 8.73 14.98 -9.43
C ASP A 22 8.21 14.84 -10.86
N ALA A 23 9.02 14.28 -11.77
CA ALA A 23 8.64 14.09 -13.17
C ALA A 23 7.51 13.06 -13.30
N ALA A 24 7.62 11.92 -12.61
CA ALA A 24 6.60 10.89 -12.57
C ALA A 24 5.28 11.39 -11.96
N LEU A 25 5.35 12.20 -10.89
CA LEU A 25 4.16 12.80 -10.29
C LEU A 25 3.48 13.81 -11.21
N GLU A 26 4.25 14.59 -11.96
CA GLU A 26 3.71 15.54 -12.92
C GLU A 26 3.04 14.82 -14.11
N GLU A 27 3.62 13.73 -14.61
CA GLU A 27 2.97 12.86 -15.60
C GLU A 27 1.67 12.27 -15.06
N PHE A 28 1.67 11.79 -13.81
CA PHE A 28 0.48 11.26 -13.18
C PHE A 28 -0.61 12.32 -12.98
N ARG A 29 -0.25 13.56 -12.62
CA ARG A 29 -1.18 14.69 -12.54
C ARG A 29 -1.88 14.94 -13.88
N LYS A 30 -1.13 14.92 -14.99
CA LYS A 30 -1.71 15.03 -16.34
C LYS A 30 -2.68 13.88 -16.64
N VAL A 31 -2.36 12.65 -16.22
CA VAL A 31 -3.28 11.51 -16.34
C VAL A 31 -4.56 11.76 -15.57
N VAL A 32 -4.48 12.27 -14.34
CA VAL A 32 -5.66 12.61 -13.52
C VAL A 32 -6.52 13.65 -14.23
N GLU A 33 -5.93 14.71 -14.76
CA GLU A 33 -6.62 15.76 -15.52
C GLU A 33 -7.31 15.19 -16.77
N LEU A 34 -6.61 14.37 -17.56
CA LEU A 34 -7.16 13.71 -18.75
C LEU A 34 -8.33 12.77 -18.41
N CYS A 35 -8.31 12.16 -17.23
CA CYS A 35 -9.38 11.30 -16.73
C CYS A 35 -10.50 12.08 -16.01
N GLY A 36 -10.56 13.41 -16.16
CA GLY A 36 -11.65 14.26 -15.66
C GLY A 36 -11.34 15.00 -14.37
N GLY A 37 -10.07 15.04 -13.93
CA GLY A 37 -9.58 15.85 -12.81
C GLY A 37 -10.00 15.37 -11.41
N ALA A 38 -11.07 14.59 -11.31
CA ALA A 38 -11.58 14.06 -10.05
C ALA A 38 -11.12 12.62 -9.82
N LEU A 39 -10.75 12.36 -8.57
CA LEU A 39 -10.23 11.08 -8.08
C LEU A 39 -11.37 10.21 -7.54
N GLU A 40 -12.29 9.88 -8.42
CA GLU A 40 -13.50 9.13 -8.08
C GLU A 40 -13.48 7.70 -8.66
N PRO A 41 -14.26 6.77 -8.09
CA PRO A 41 -14.32 5.40 -8.60
C PRO A 41 -14.61 5.30 -10.11
N ARG A 42 -15.41 6.21 -10.65
CA ARG A 42 -15.74 6.26 -12.08
C ARG A 42 -14.55 6.57 -13.00
N SER A 43 -13.54 7.28 -12.52
CA SER A 43 -12.34 7.62 -13.30
C SER A 43 -11.24 6.56 -13.15
N LEU A 44 -11.38 5.60 -12.23
CA LEU A 44 -10.39 4.54 -11.99
C LEU A 44 -10.03 3.74 -13.25
N PRO A 45 -10.96 3.30 -14.12
CA PRO A 45 -10.57 2.55 -15.32
C PRO A 45 -9.61 3.32 -16.23
N CYS A 46 -9.91 4.60 -16.49
CA CYS A 46 -9.05 5.50 -17.25
C CYS A 46 -7.67 5.64 -16.58
N MET A 47 -7.67 5.93 -15.27
CA MET A 47 -6.44 6.09 -14.50
C MET A 47 -5.60 4.81 -14.50
N THR A 48 -6.19 3.63 -14.27
CA THR A 48 -5.45 2.35 -14.31
C THR A 48 -4.85 2.06 -15.69
N SER A 49 -5.57 2.38 -16.76
CA SER A 49 -5.10 2.15 -18.12
C SER A 49 -3.97 3.08 -18.55
N LEU A 50 -3.95 4.32 -18.05
CA LEU A 50 -2.92 5.30 -18.39
C LEU A 50 -1.75 5.23 -17.41
N ALA A 51 -2.00 5.02 -16.12
CA ALA A 51 -0.97 4.89 -15.11
C ALA A 51 -0.11 3.64 -15.29
N SER A 52 -0.64 2.56 -15.88
CA SER A 52 0.16 1.37 -16.23
C SER A 52 1.26 1.66 -17.27
N ARG A 53 1.16 2.78 -17.99
CA ARG A 53 2.18 3.24 -18.94
C ARG A 53 3.26 4.10 -18.28
N LEU A 54 3.02 4.57 -17.06
CA LEU A 54 4.02 5.30 -16.28
C LEU A 54 5.10 4.31 -15.86
N LYS A 55 6.36 4.62 -16.16
CA LYS A 55 7.50 3.77 -15.80
C LYS A 55 7.92 4.00 -14.35
N ILE A 56 7.00 3.76 -13.42
CA ILE A 56 7.18 4.03 -11.99
C ILE A 56 7.52 2.74 -11.26
N LYS A 57 8.41 2.82 -10.27
CA LYS A 57 8.76 1.70 -9.41
C LYS A 57 7.70 1.56 -8.30
N SER A 58 6.91 0.50 -8.38
CA SER A 58 5.94 0.10 -7.35
C SER A 58 6.22 -1.32 -6.86
N VAL A 59 5.94 -1.54 -5.58
CA VAL A 59 6.01 -2.84 -4.91
C VAL A 59 4.62 -3.18 -4.40
N LEU A 60 4.17 -4.39 -4.68
CA LEU A 60 2.86 -4.90 -4.28
C LEU A 60 3.09 -5.96 -3.19
N TYR A 61 2.98 -5.53 -1.94
CA TYR A 61 3.14 -6.42 -0.79
C TYR A 61 1.86 -7.21 -0.55
N ILE A 62 1.95 -8.53 -0.56
CA ILE A 62 0.87 -9.42 -0.14
C ILE A 62 1.10 -9.74 1.34
N THR A 63 0.31 -9.14 2.21
CA THR A 63 0.59 -9.15 3.65
C THR A 63 -0.39 -10.02 4.45
N ASP A 64 -1.66 -10.04 4.06
CA ASP A 64 -2.79 -10.64 4.80
C ASP A 64 -2.71 -10.41 6.33
N VAL A 65 -2.37 -9.18 6.73
CA VAL A 65 -2.14 -8.82 8.15
C VAL A 65 -3.32 -9.22 9.03
N TYR A 66 -4.54 -8.94 8.58
CA TYR A 66 -5.76 -9.23 9.31
C TYR A 66 -6.07 -10.73 9.37
N GLY A 67 -5.94 -11.45 8.24
CA GLY A 67 -6.18 -12.90 8.20
C GLY A 67 -5.20 -13.67 9.07
N ILE A 68 -3.91 -13.35 8.96
CA ILE A 68 -2.86 -14.01 9.74
C ILE A 68 -3.01 -13.68 11.24
N ALA A 69 -3.21 -12.41 11.60
CA ALA A 69 -3.40 -12.03 12.99
C ALA A 69 -4.64 -12.69 13.62
N ASN A 70 -5.74 -12.81 12.87
CA ASN A 70 -6.93 -13.54 13.31
C ASN A 70 -6.65 -15.03 13.52
N SER A 71 -5.99 -15.70 12.56
CA SER A 71 -5.64 -17.13 12.66
C SER A 71 -4.77 -17.40 13.89
N VAL A 72 -3.73 -16.60 14.08
CA VAL A 72 -2.80 -16.75 15.21
C VAL A 72 -3.49 -16.46 16.55
N ALA A 73 -4.34 -15.42 16.60
CA ALA A 73 -5.13 -15.10 17.80
C ALA A 73 -6.02 -16.28 18.21
N PHE A 74 -6.68 -16.92 17.25
CA PHE A 74 -7.54 -18.07 17.48
C PHE A 74 -6.73 -19.29 17.95
N GLU A 75 -5.65 -19.63 17.25
CA GLU A 75 -4.77 -20.76 17.60
C GLU A 75 -4.17 -20.63 19.00
N LYS A 76 -3.70 -19.42 19.36
CA LYS A 76 -3.06 -19.15 20.64
C LYS A 76 -4.02 -18.74 21.76
N LYS A 77 -5.30 -18.54 21.45
CA LYS A 77 -6.32 -18.00 22.38
C LYS A 77 -5.89 -16.67 23.02
N THR A 78 -5.29 -15.78 22.22
CA THR A 78 -4.83 -14.46 22.68
C THR A 78 -5.62 -13.33 22.02
N ALA A 79 -5.54 -12.13 22.58
CA ALA A 79 -6.10 -10.94 21.95
C ALA A 79 -5.42 -10.65 20.60
N ARG A 80 -6.21 -10.14 19.64
CA ARG A 80 -5.74 -9.81 18.29
C ARG A 80 -4.93 -8.52 18.23
N ALA A 81 -5.27 -7.51 19.03
CA ALA A 81 -4.68 -6.17 18.91
C ALA A 81 -3.14 -6.18 18.97
N PRO A 82 -2.49 -6.88 19.93
CA PRO A 82 -1.02 -6.94 19.99
C PRO A 82 -0.39 -7.62 18.76
N LEU A 83 -1.11 -8.55 18.12
CA LEU A 83 -0.65 -9.22 16.90
C LEU A 83 -0.69 -8.27 15.69
N LEU A 84 -1.75 -7.45 15.59
CA LEU A 84 -1.85 -6.43 14.55
C LEU A 84 -0.76 -5.36 14.72
N GLU A 85 -0.53 -4.89 15.94
CA GLU A 85 0.56 -3.95 16.24
C GLU A 85 1.92 -4.55 15.84
N LYS A 86 2.17 -5.82 16.16
CA LYS A 86 3.41 -6.50 15.78
C LYS A 86 3.55 -6.69 14.27
N ALA A 87 2.47 -7.02 13.57
CA ALA A 87 2.48 -7.17 12.12
C ALA A 87 2.71 -5.82 11.41
N TRP A 88 2.01 -4.77 11.83
CA TRP A 88 2.23 -3.41 11.32
C TRP A 88 3.62 -2.91 11.65
N GLY A 89 4.16 -3.20 12.85
CA GLY A 89 5.54 -2.87 13.20
C GLY A 89 6.59 -3.55 12.30
N TYR A 90 6.31 -4.73 11.77
CA TYR A 90 7.18 -5.34 10.76
C TYR A 90 7.09 -4.60 9.42
N ILE A 91 5.89 -4.28 8.93
CA ILE A 91 5.71 -3.53 7.68
C ILE A 91 6.32 -2.13 7.80
N ASP A 92 6.17 -1.49 8.96
CA ASP A 92 6.78 -0.21 9.31
C ASP A 92 8.30 -0.24 9.13
N SER A 93 8.96 -1.28 9.63
CA SER A 93 10.42 -1.44 9.47
C SER A 93 10.88 -1.56 8.02
N LEU A 94 10.00 -1.97 7.10
CA LEU A 94 10.30 -2.08 5.67
C LEU A 94 10.10 -0.75 4.93
N ILE A 95 9.09 0.03 5.31
CA ILE A 95 8.62 1.19 4.54
C ILE A 95 9.14 2.52 5.13
N CYS A 96 9.23 2.65 6.45
CA CYS A 96 9.50 3.91 7.12
C CYS A 96 10.99 4.30 7.23
N GLY A 97 11.92 3.50 6.70
CA GLY A 97 13.37 3.74 6.82
C GLY A 97 13.92 4.99 6.12
N GLY A 98 13.12 5.68 5.30
CA GLY A 98 13.58 6.79 4.45
C GLY A 98 12.87 8.14 4.67
N GLY A 99 12.17 8.33 5.80
CA GLY A 99 11.40 9.55 6.12
C GLY A 99 9.89 9.34 6.02
N GLU A 100 9.14 10.38 5.64
CA GLU A 100 7.67 10.34 5.61
C GLU A 100 7.07 9.75 4.32
N VAL A 101 5.88 9.17 4.47
CA VAL A 101 5.15 8.47 3.40
C VAL A 101 3.68 8.90 3.44
N GLU A 102 3.10 9.23 2.29
CA GLU A 102 1.66 9.47 2.21
C GLU A 102 0.90 8.14 2.36
N CYS A 103 0.01 8.04 3.33
CA CYS A 103 -0.69 6.80 3.63
C CYS A 103 -2.20 6.91 3.39
N GLY A 104 -2.77 5.86 2.79
CA GLY A 104 -4.22 5.66 2.79
C GLY A 104 -4.75 5.43 4.22
N GLU A 105 -6.03 5.72 4.44
CA GLU A 105 -6.67 5.72 5.78
C GLU A 105 -6.51 4.42 6.56
N GLU A 106 -6.46 3.27 5.88
CA GLU A 106 -6.37 1.94 6.50
C GLU A 106 -4.91 1.47 6.75
N VAL A 107 -3.92 2.32 6.46
CA VAL A 107 -2.50 2.00 6.62
C VAL A 107 -1.96 2.56 7.93
N ALA A 108 -1.49 1.69 8.81
CA ALA A 108 -1.01 2.05 10.13
C ALA A 108 0.53 1.95 10.22
N LEU A 109 1.22 2.95 9.68
CA LEU A 109 2.68 3.10 9.80
C LEU A 109 3.04 4.38 10.57
N SER A 110 4.17 4.35 11.27
CA SER A 110 4.66 5.47 12.07
C SER A 110 5.05 6.70 11.24
N CYS A 111 5.48 6.49 10.00
CA CYS A 111 5.87 7.56 9.07
C CYS A 111 4.71 8.12 8.24
N CYS A 112 3.47 7.74 8.55
CA CYS A 112 2.30 8.13 7.77
C CYS A 112 2.00 9.63 7.87
N ARG A 113 1.85 10.24 6.70
CA ARG A 113 1.24 11.55 6.50
C ARG A 113 -0.08 11.42 5.75
N GLN A 114 -0.84 12.51 5.73
CA GLN A 114 -2.11 12.60 5.01
C GLN A 114 -1.95 12.15 3.54
N CYS A 115 -2.88 11.32 3.08
CA CYS A 115 -2.93 10.85 1.70
C CYS A 115 -3.05 12.05 0.73
N GLY A 116 -2.10 12.15 -0.21
CA GLY A 116 -2.12 13.11 -1.30
C GLY A 116 -2.02 12.40 -2.66
N LEU A 117 -1.30 13.02 -3.58
CA LEU A 117 -1.17 12.54 -4.96
C LEU A 117 -0.39 11.21 -5.05
N VAL A 118 0.58 10.99 -4.16
CA VAL A 118 1.49 9.83 -4.21
C VAL A 118 0.80 8.61 -3.62
N CYS A 119 0.06 8.79 -2.53
CA CYS A 119 -0.81 7.77 -1.96
C CYS A 119 -1.86 7.30 -2.98
N LEU A 120 -2.47 8.23 -3.72
CA LEU A 120 -3.36 7.89 -4.82
C LEU A 120 -2.65 7.12 -5.93
N LEU A 121 -1.45 7.54 -6.33
CA LEU A 121 -0.68 6.81 -7.32
C LEU A 121 -0.46 5.36 -6.89
N ALA A 122 -0.11 5.12 -5.61
CA ALA A 122 -0.01 3.77 -5.05
C ALA A 122 -1.35 3.01 -5.18
N LYS A 123 -2.48 3.67 -4.90
CA LYS A 123 -3.82 3.09 -5.05
C LYS A 123 -4.10 2.67 -6.50
N VAL A 124 -3.82 3.54 -7.46
CA VAL A 124 -4.07 3.29 -8.89
C VAL A 124 -3.18 2.16 -9.40
N LEU A 125 -1.88 2.19 -9.11
CA LEU A 125 -0.95 1.13 -9.54
C LEU A 125 -1.29 -0.21 -8.88
N GLY A 126 -1.69 -0.20 -7.61
CA GLY A 126 -2.16 -1.37 -6.89
C GLY A 126 -3.42 -1.99 -7.50
N LEU A 127 -4.42 -1.19 -7.84
CA LEU A 127 -5.63 -1.64 -8.54
C LEU A 127 -5.31 -2.17 -9.95
N ALA A 128 -4.37 -1.55 -10.65
CA ALA A 128 -3.90 -1.99 -11.96
C ALA A 128 -2.97 -3.22 -11.90
N LYS A 129 -2.57 -3.66 -10.69
CA LYS A 129 -1.57 -4.71 -10.47
C LYS A 129 -0.25 -4.44 -11.20
N VAL A 130 0.17 -3.18 -11.21
CA VAL A 130 1.44 -2.75 -11.81
C VAL A 130 2.47 -2.62 -10.69
N GLY A 131 3.51 -3.44 -10.75
CA GLY A 131 4.61 -3.44 -9.79
C GLY A 131 5.24 -4.81 -9.60
N VAL A 132 6.23 -4.88 -8.72
CA VAL A 132 6.84 -6.14 -8.31
C VAL A 132 6.06 -6.70 -7.11
N GLU A 133 5.52 -7.91 -7.25
CA GLU A 133 4.83 -8.58 -6.14
C GLU A 133 5.83 -9.17 -5.14
N VAL A 134 5.58 -8.95 -3.85
CA VAL A 134 6.37 -9.48 -2.74
C VAL A 134 5.43 -10.09 -1.71
N ASP A 135 5.48 -11.40 -1.53
CA ASP A 135 4.67 -12.10 -0.54
C ASP A 135 5.35 -12.09 0.84
N LEU A 136 4.72 -11.38 1.79
CA LEU A 136 5.20 -11.25 3.17
C LEU A 136 4.45 -12.15 4.15
N ARG A 137 3.44 -12.92 3.71
CA ARG A 137 2.56 -13.69 4.60
C ARG A 137 3.32 -14.66 5.48
N SER A 138 4.27 -15.38 4.90
CA SER A 138 5.10 -16.35 5.64
C SER A 138 5.95 -15.68 6.72
N GLU A 139 6.53 -14.52 6.41
CA GLU A 139 7.41 -13.79 7.34
C GLU A 139 6.61 -13.12 8.46
N ILE A 140 5.46 -12.52 8.13
CA ILE A 140 4.50 -12.00 9.12
C ILE A 140 4.07 -13.13 10.05
N LYS A 141 3.65 -14.28 9.51
CA LYS A 141 3.23 -15.42 10.34
C LYS A 141 4.33 -15.85 11.31
N LYS A 142 5.57 -16.05 10.83
CA LYS A 142 6.72 -16.39 11.68
C LYS A 142 6.90 -15.38 12.82
N ARG A 143 6.86 -14.09 12.52
CA ARG A 143 7.01 -13.04 13.54
C ARG A 143 5.89 -13.05 14.57
N LEU A 144 4.66 -13.40 14.19
CA LEU A 144 3.53 -13.51 15.12
C LEU A 144 3.57 -14.80 15.95
N THR A 145 4.13 -15.88 15.42
CA THR A 145 4.21 -17.16 16.12
C THR A 145 5.40 -17.29 17.05
N GLY A 146 6.49 -16.57 16.80
CA GLY A 146 7.77 -16.74 17.51
C GLY A 146 8.66 -17.72 16.77
#